data_AF-A0A4V2WL52-F1
#
_entry.id   AF-A0A4V2WL52-F1
#
_cell.length_a   1.000
_cell.length_b   1.000
_cell.length_c   1.000
_cell.angle_alpha   90.00
_cell.angle_beta   90.00
_cell.angle_gamma   90.00
#
_symmetry.space_group_name_H-M   'P 1'
#
loop_
_entity.id
_entity.type
_entity.pdbx_description
1 polymer ?
#
loop_
_entity_poly.entity_id
_entity_poly.type
_entity_poly.pdbx_seq_one_letter_code
_entity_poly.pdbx_strand_id
1 'polypeptide(L)'
;MARDGGLAALARLRRLETAEAQRRLAVQAGQEAAAAGRLAAAGAALRGEHAADAEAWRLWLPRGLAERDRAGLARAQEESRLQAAQALLAEARAAERAVEWLRERRAAEARRAAERRAQALLDEAAARLAARR
;
A
#
# COMPACT_ATOMS: atom_id res chain seq x y z
N MET A 1 23.94 17.96 12.54
CA MET A 1 24.05 16.59 12.00
C MET A 1 22.93 15.64 12.47
N ALA A 2 22.38 15.77 13.69
CA ALA A 2 21.33 14.85 14.18
C ALA A 2 19.96 14.92 13.45
N ARG A 3 19.57 16.08 12.91
CA ARG A 3 18.23 16.27 12.28
C ARG A 3 18.05 15.56 10.93
N ASP A 4 19.13 15.39 10.16
CA ASP A 4 19.07 14.72 8.85
C ASP A 4 19.05 13.20 8.99
N GLY A 5 19.72 12.66 10.02
CA GLY A 5 19.67 11.24 10.37
C GLY A 5 18.26 10.76 10.72
N GLY A 6 17.50 11.56 11.47
CA GLY A 6 16.11 11.24 11.83
C GLY A 6 15.17 11.17 10.62
N LEU A 7 15.28 12.11 9.69
CA LEU A 7 14.43 12.13 8.49
C LEU A 7 14.81 11.02 7.49
N ALA A 8 16.10 10.70 7.38
CA ALA A 8 16.56 9.58 6.59
C ALA A 8 16.09 8.22 7.17
N ALA A 9 16.08 8.08 8.50
CA ALA A 9 15.53 6.91 9.18
C ALA A 9 14.02 6.78 8.94
N LEU A 10 13.26 7.88 9.08
CA LEU A 10 11.83 7.91 8.80
C LEU A 10 11.50 7.52 7.35
N ALA A 11 12.25 8.04 6.37
CA ALA A 11 12.06 7.65 4.97
C ALA A 11 12.33 6.16 4.73
N ARG A 12 13.30 5.60 5.45
CA ARG A 12 13.60 4.15 5.40
C ARG A 12 12.44 3.34 5.97
N LEU A 13 11.89 3.77 7.11
CA LEU A 13 10.71 3.16 7.72
C LEU A 13 9.51 3.19 6.78
N ARG A 14 9.18 4.34 6.17
CA ARG A 14 8.05 4.46 5.24
C ARG A 14 8.16 3.54 4.04
N ARG A 15 9.37 3.38 3.48
CA ARG A 15 9.61 2.38 2.41
C ARG A 15 9.34 0.95 2.85
N LEU A 16 9.73 0.59 4.07
CA LEU A 16 9.48 -0.74 4.63
C LEU A 16 7.97 -0.98 4.84
N GLU A 17 7.25 0.02 5.33
CA GLU A 17 5.80 -0.02 5.49
C GLU A 17 5.07 -0.18 4.14
N THR A 18 5.48 0.55 3.10
CA THR A 18 4.95 0.37 1.75
C THR A 18 5.22 -1.04 1.22
N ALA A 19 6.45 -1.56 1.39
CA ALA A 19 6.79 -2.92 0.97
C ALA A 19 5.99 -3.99 1.73
N GLU A 20 5.72 -3.77 3.02
CA GLU A 20 4.87 -4.64 3.83
C GLU A 20 3.41 -4.59 3.38
N ALA A 21 2.87 -3.40 3.10
CA ALA A 21 1.51 -3.25 2.56
C ALA A 21 1.36 -3.94 1.19
N GLN A 22 2.39 -3.88 0.34
CA GLN A 22 2.43 -4.62 -0.94
C GLN A 22 2.40 -6.13 -0.73
N ARG A 23 3.21 -6.66 0.21
CA ARG A 23 3.19 -8.09 0.54
C ARG A 23 1.83 -8.53 1.06
N ARG A 24 1.22 -7.77 1.97
CA ARG A 24 -0.13 -8.04 2.48
C ARG A 24 -1.16 -8.04 1.37
N LEU A 25 -1.11 -7.06 0.47
CA LEU A 25 -2.01 -6.99 -0.68
C LEU A 25 -1.88 -8.25 -1.57
N ALA A 26 -0.66 -8.71 -1.84
CA ALA A 26 -0.43 -9.92 -2.62
C ALA A 26 -1.02 -11.17 -1.93
N VAL A 27 -0.83 -11.31 -0.62
CA VAL A 27 -1.43 -12.41 0.17
C VAL A 27 -2.96 -12.35 0.11
N GLN A 28 -3.56 -11.17 0.31
CA GLN A 28 -5.01 -11.01 0.26
C GLN A 28 -5.58 -11.27 -1.14
N ALA A 29 -4.87 -10.87 -2.20
CA ALA A 29 -5.27 -11.17 -3.57
C ALA A 29 -5.28 -12.69 -3.84
N GLY A 30 -4.29 -13.43 -3.32
CA GLY A 30 -4.28 -14.89 -3.38
C GLY A 30 -5.42 -15.53 -2.60
N GLN A 31 -5.77 -14.99 -1.43
CA GLN A 31 -6.88 -15.48 -0.61
C GLN A 31 -8.26 -15.24 -1.27
N GLU A 32 -8.48 -14.06 -1.85
CA GLU A 32 -9.69 -13.75 -2.61
C GLU A 32 -9.80 -14.67 -3.84
N ALA A 33 -8.73 -14.83 -4.62
CA ALA A 33 -8.73 -15.70 -5.78
C ALA A 33 -9.04 -17.17 -5.40
N ALA A 34 -8.48 -17.66 -4.29
CA ALA A 34 -8.78 -19.00 -3.78
C ALA A 34 -10.25 -19.13 -3.34
N ALA A 35 -10.82 -18.09 -2.70
CA ALA A 35 -12.23 -18.07 -2.31
C ALA A 35 -13.17 -18.02 -3.53
N ALA A 36 -12.84 -17.22 -4.55
CA ALA A 36 -13.54 -17.19 -5.82
C ALA A 36 -13.51 -18.56 -6.52
N GLY A 37 -12.35 -19.22 -6.52
CA GLY A 37 -12.19 -20.59 -7.03
C GLY A 37 -13.09 -21.60 -6.31
N ARG A 38 -13.16 -21.56 -4.98
CA ARG A 38 -14.06 -22.42 -4.20
C ARG A 38 -15.53 -22.18 -4.51
N LEU A 39 -15.95 -20.92 -4.65
CA LEU A 39 -17.32 -20.58 -5.02
C LEU A 39 -17.67 -21.10 -6.43
N ALA A 40 -16.76 -20.91 -7.39
CA ALA A 40 -16.93 -21.43 -8.75
C ALA A 40 -17.02 -22.96 -8.77
N ALA A 41 -16.16 -23.65 -8.01
CA ALA A 41 -16.18 -25.10 -7.87
C ALA A 41 -17.48 -25.60 -7.23
N ALA A 42 -17.98 -24.94 -6.18
CA ALA A 42 -19.27 -25.28 -5.58
C ALA A 42 -20.42 -25.14 -6.60
N GLY A 43 -20.44 -24.06 -7.39
CA GLY A 43 -21.42 -23.88 -8.45
C GLY A 43 -21.31 -24.92 -9.58
N ALA A 44 -20.09 -25.35 -9.93
CA ALA A 44 -19.86 -26.39 -10.92
C ALA A 44 -20.32 -27.77 -10.41
N ALA A 45 -20.02 -28.11 -9.16
CA ALA A 45 -20.47 -29.35 -8.52
C ALA A 45 -21.99 -29.45 -8.53
N LEU A 46 -22.70 -28.36 -8.19
CA LEU A 46 -24.16 -28.31 -8.25
C LEU A 46 -24.72 -28.65 -9.65
N ARG A 47 -24.09 -28.11 -10.71
CA ARG A 47 -24.51 -28.43 -12.09
C ARG A 47 -24.16 -29.87 -12.48
N GLY A 48 -23.01 -30.37 -12.03
CA GLY A 48 -22.56 -31.74 -12.29
C GLY A 48 -23.48 -32.79 -11.68
N GLU A 49 -23.82 -32.64 -10.40
CA GLU A 49 -24.73 -33.54 -9.69
C GLU A 49 -26.14 -33.54 -10.28
N HIS A 50 -26.67 -32.37 -10.67
CA HIS A 50 -27.96 -32.27 -11.36
C HIS A 50 -27.96 -33.02 -12.70
N ALA A 51 -26.85 -32.98 -13.44
CA ALA A 51 -26.73 -33.67 -14.72
C ALA A 51 -26.53 -35.19 -14.56
N ALA A 52 -26.01 -35.65 -13.43
CA ALA A 52 -25.75 -37.06 -13.16
C ALA A 52 -27.03 -37.82 -12.77
N ASP A 53 -27.81 -37.28 -11.83
CA ASP A 53 -29.05 -37.91 -11.35
C ASP A 53 -30.00 -36.86 -10.76
N ALA A 54 -31.09 -36.58 -11.47
CA ALA A 54 -32.06 -35.56 -11.06
C ALA A 54 -32.88 -35.92 -9.81
N GLU A 55 -33.03 -37.21 -9.50
CA GLU A 55 -33.80 -37.68 -8.33
C GLU A 55 -32.94 -37.60 -7.07
N ALA A 56 -31.71 -38.15 -7.13
CA ALA A 56 -30.74 -38.02 -6.04
C ALA A 56 -30.33 -36.55 -5.80
N TRP A 57 -30.26 -35.75 -6.87
CA TRP A 57 -29.99 -34.31 -6.80
C TRP A 57 -30.96 -33.57 -5.88
N ARG A 58 -32.26 -33.87 -5.94
CA ARG A 58 -33.27 -33.19 -5.10
C ARG A 58 -33.04 -33.43 -3.61
N LEU A 59 -32.52 -34.60 -3.24
CA LEU A 59 -32.19 -34.94 -1.85
C LEU A 59 -30.96 -34.15 -1.35
N TRP A 60 -29.99 -33.91 -2.23
CA TRP A 60 -28.73 -33.24 -1.86
C TRP A 60 -28.74 -31.72 -2.08
N LEU A 61 -29.69 -31.21 -2.86
CA LEU A 61 -29.80 -29.80 -3.26
C LEU A 61 -29.78 -28.82 -2.07
N PRO A 62 -30.55 -29.01 -0.97
CA PRO A 62 -30.52 -28.06 0.15
C PRO A 62 -29.12 -27.94 0.77
N ARG A 63 -28.41 -29.06 0.92
CA ARG A 63 -27.04 -29.08 1.44
C ARG A 63 -26.08 -28.40 0.46
N GLY A 64 -26.19 -28.71 -0.83
CA GLY A 64 -25.36 -28.11 -1.86
C GLY A 64 -25.53 -26.59 -1.97
N LEU A 65 -26.76 -26.09 -1.89
CA LEU A 65 -27.03 -24.65 -1.83
C LEU A 65 -26.40 -24.01 -0.59
N ALA A 66 -26.54 -24.65 0.58
CA ALA A 66 -25.92 -24.16 1.81
C ALA A 66 -24.38 -24.07 1.70
N GLU A 67 -23.71 -25.06 1.08
CA GLU A 67 -22.25 -24.98 0.86
C GLU A 67 -21.85 -23.88 -0.12
N ARG A 68 -22.62 -23.71 -1.21
CA ARG A 68 -22.39 -22.62 -2.17
C ARG A 68 -22.55 -21.27 -1.50
N ASP A 69 -23.59 -21.09 -0.68
CA ASP A 69 -23.87 -19.83 -0.01
C ASP A 69 -22.81 -19.52 1.06
N ARG A 70 -22.32 -20.52 1.80
CA ARG A 70 -21.14 -20.37 2.68
C ARG A 70 -19.89 -19.97 1.90
N ALA A 71 -19.64 -20.58 0.74
CA ALA A 71 -18.53 -20.18 -0.12
C ALA A 71 -18.70 -18.75 -0.65
N GLY A 72 -19.93 -18.32 -0.91
CA GLY A 72 -20.27 -16.95 -1.30
C GLY A 72 -19.97 -15.94 -0.20
N LEU A 73 -20.39 -16.23 1.04
CA LEU A 73 -20.07 -15.40 2.20
C LEU A 73 -18.56 -15.33 2.46
N ALA A 74 -17.85 -16.46 2.34
CA ALA A 74 -16.40 -16.48 2.49
C ALA A 74 -15.71 -15.62 1.42
N ARG A 75 -16.14 -15.69 0.16
CA ARG A 75 -15.61 -14.82 -0.91
C ARG A 75 -15.85 -13.35 -0.60
N ALA A 76 -17.07 -12.97 -0.19
CA ALA A 76 -17.37 -11.58 0.15
C ALA A 76 -16.49 -11.04 1.29
N GLN A 77 -16.18 -11.89 2.29
CA GLN A 77 -15.26 -11.52 3.36
C GLN A 77 -13.83 -11.31 2.84
N GLU A 78 -13.31 -12.20 2.00
CA GLU A 78 -11.96 -12.03 1.43
C GLU A 78 -11.89 -10.82 0.47
N GLU A 79 -12.95 -10.54 -0.28
CA GLU A 79 -13.06 -9.33 -1.11
C GLU A 79 -13.00 -8.05 -0.26
N SER A 80 -13.71 -8.01 0.87
CA SER A 80 -13.65 -6.88 1.81
C SER A 80 -12.25 -6.72 2.40
N ARG A 81 -11.55 -7.81 2.74
CA ARG A 81 -10.16 -7.75 3.22
C ARG A 81 -9.20 -7.29 2.14
N LEU A 82 -9.42 -7.68 0.88
CA LEU A 82 -8.64 -7.20 -0.25
C LEU A 82 -8.79 -5.68 -0.43
N GLN A 83 -10.02 -5.16 -0.36
CA GLN A 83 -10.29 -3.73 -0.41
C GLN A 83 -9.61 -2.98 0.75
N ALA A 84 -9.66 -3.53 1.97
CA ALA A 84 -8.96 -2.95 3.12
C ALA A 84 -7.43 -2.94 2.91
N ALA A 85 -6.84 -4.00 2.34
CA ALA A 85 -5.41 -4.03 2.02
C ALA A 85 -5.03 -3.01 0.95
N GLN A 86 -5.89 -2.76 -0.05
CA GLN A 86 -5.69 -1.71 -1.04
C GLN A 86 -5.68 -0.31 -0.41
N ALA A 87 -6.62 -0.04 0.51
CA ALA A 87 -6.68 1.22 1.25
C ALA A 87 -5.39 1.44 2.07
N LEU A 88 -4.95 0.42 2.81
CA LEU A 88 -3.70 0.49 3.59
C LEU A 88 -2.46 0.77 2.70
N LEU A 89 -2.39 0.18 1.51
CA LEU A 89 -1.31 0.47 0.56
C LEU A 89 -1.37 1.93 0.06
N ALA A 90 -2.57 2.45 -0.20
CA ALA A 90 -2.75 3.84 -0.62
C ALA A 90 -2.28 4.81 0.48
N GLU A 91 -2.63 4.54 1.74
CA GLU A 91 -2.19 5.30 2.91
C GLU A 91 -0.67 5.24 3.10
N ALA A 92 -0.07 4.05 3.02
CA ALA A 92 1.38 3.87 3.14
C ALA A 92 2.14 4.67 2.07
N ARG A 93 1.68 4.60 0.81
CA ARG A 93 2.25 5.38 -0.31
C ARG A 93 2.08 6.89 -0.11
N ALA A 94 0.96 7.34 0.44
CA ALA A 94 0.76 8.76 0.74
C ALA A 94 1.73 9.24 1.83
N ALA A 95 1.91 8.45 2.89
CA ALA A 95 2.85 8.76 3.96
C ALA A 95 4.32 8.76 3.47
N GLU A 96 4.68 7.83 2.59
CA GLU A 96 5.98 7.79 1.94
C GLU A 96 6.26 9.07 1.12
N ARG A 97 5.32 9.45 0.24
CA ARG A 97 5.43 10.69 -0.56
C ARG A 97 5.52 11.94 0.31
N ALA A 98 4.80 12.00 1.43
CA ALA A 98 4.87 13.13 2.35
C ALA A 98 6.26 13.31 2.95
N VAL A 99 6.93 12.20 3.29
CA VAL A 99 8.30 12.21 3.81
C VAL A 99 9.32 12.58 2.73
N GLU A 100 9.14 12.09 1.50
CA GLU A 100 9.95 12.48 0.35
C GLU A 100 9.88 13.99 0.09
N TRP A 101 8.67 14.54 0.01
CA TRP A 101 8.46 15.98 -0.15
C TRP A 101 9.10 16.81 0.97
N LEU A 102 9.01 16.36 2.22
CA LEU A 102 9.67 17.04 3.34
C LEU A 102 11.21 17.04 3.20
N ARG A 103 11.79 15.96 2.68
CA ARG A 103 13.24 15.89 2.41
C ARG A 103 13.66 16.87 1.33
N GLU A 104 12.92 16.93 0.24
CA GLU A 104 13.17 17.87 -0.86
C GLU A 104 13.10 19.31 -0.38
N ARG A 105 12.08 19.65 0.41
CA ARG A 105 11.94 20.99 0.99
C ARG A 105 13.11 21.37 1.87
N ARG A 106 13.53 20.48 2.79
CA ARG A 106 14.70 20.75 3.65
C ARG A 106 15.98 20.90 2.85
N ALA A 107 16.16 20.08 1.81
CA ALA A 107 17.32 20.19 0.92
C ALA A 107 17.33 21.54 0.17
N ALA A 108 16.18 21.99 -0.33
CA ALA A 108 16.04 23.29 -0.98
C ALA A 108 16.30 24.46 -0.01
N GLU A 109 15.78 24.39 1.21
CA GLU A 109 16.03 25.38 2.27
C GLU A 109 17.50 25.45 2.65
N ALA A 110 18.17 24.30 2.77
CA ALA A 110 19.60 24.23 3.06
C ALA A 110 20.45 24.84 1.94
N ARG A 111 20.10 24.59 0.66
CA ARG A 111 20.78 25.22 -0.50
C ARG A 111 20.63 26.74 -0.48
N ARG A 112 19.41 27.25 -0.31
CA ARG A 112 19.14 28.70 -0.20
C ARG A 112 19.89 29.34 0.97
N ALA A 113 20.00 28.64 2.10
CA ALA A 113 20.75 29.14 3.25
C ALA A 113 22.26 29.18 2.97
N ALA A 114 22.81 28.18 2.27
CA ALA A 114 24.21 28.16 1.85
C ALA A 114 24.52 29.28 0.84
N GLU A 115 23.64 29.51 -0.14
CA GLU A 115 23.74 30.61 -1.11
C GLU A 115 23.76 31.98 -0.42
N ARG A 116 22.83 32.21 0.52
CA ARG A 116 22.81 33.46 1.29
C ARG A 116 24.07 33.68 2.12
N ARG A 117 24.61 32.62 2.73
CA ARG A 117 25.88 32.69 3.48
C ARG A 117 27.06 32.99 2.57
N ALA A 118 27.12 32.34 1.41
CA ALA A 118 28.16 32.61 0.42
C ALA A 118 28.10 34.07 -0.06
N GLN A 119 26.90 34.59 -0.35
CA GLN A 119 26.72 35.98 -0.74
C GLN A 119 27.16 36.95 0.37
N ALA A 120 26.74 36.72 1.61
CA ALA A 120 27.12 37.57 2.74
C ALA A 120 28.65 37.64 2.92
N LEU A 121 29.36 36.52 2.74
CA LEU A 121 30.83 36.50 2.80
C LEU A 121 31.48 37.32 1.68
N LEU A 122 30.90 37.32 0.48
CA LEU A 122 31.37 38.15 -0.64
C LEU A 122 31.12 39.63 -0.35
N ASP A 123 29.94 39.97 0.16
CA ASP A 123 29.57 41.35 0.51
C ASP A 123 30.48 41.90 1.62
N GLU A 124 30.76 41.12 2.66
CA GLU A 124 31.69 41.47 3.74
C GLU A 124 33.13 41.65 3.24
N ALA A 125 33.56 40.84 2.27
CA ALA A 125 34.89 40.99 1.65
C ALA A 125 34.96 42.27 0.82
N ALA A 126 33.93 42.58 0.05
CA ALA A 126 33.83 43.81 -0.74
C ALA A 126 33.82 45.06 0.16
N ALA A 127 33.04 45.05 1.25
CA ALA A 127 32.99 46.15 2.22
C ALA A 127 34.36 46.40 2.89
N ARG A 128 35.08 45.32 3.26
CA ARG A 128 36.44 45.43 3.82
C ARG A 128 37.45 46.00 2.83
N LEU A 129 37.33 45.68 1.54
CA LEU A 129 38.18 46.26 0.51
C LEU A 129 37.87 47.74 0.27
N ALA A 130 36.59 48.12 0.27
CA ALA A 130 36.17 49.49 0.11
C ALA A 130 36.63 50.38 1.28
N ALA A 131 36.58 49.89 2.52
CA ALA A 131 37.03 50.62 3.72
C ALA A 131 38.56 50.81 3.84
N ARG A 132 39.35 50.13 3.00
CA ARG A 132 40.82 50.27 2.95
C ARG A 132 41.31 51.24 1.88
N ARG A 133 40.41 51.75 1.03
CA ARG A 133 40.68 52.80 0.05
C ARG A 133 40.29 54.15 0.62
#